data_AF-A0A7C2WRX9-F1
#
_entry.id   AF-A0A7C2WRX9-F1
#
_cell.length_a   1.000
_cell.length_b   1.000
_cell.length_c   1.000
_cell.angle_alpha   90.00
_cell.angle_beta   90.00
_cell.angle_gamma   90.00
#
_symmetry.space_group_name_H-M   'P 1'
#
loop_
_entity.id
_entity.type
_entity.pdbx_description
1 polymer ?
#
loop_
_entity_poly.entity_id
_entity_poly.type
_entity_poly.pdbx_seq_one_letter_code
_entity_poly.pdbx_strand_id
1 'polypeptide(L)'
;MTLKDAPTVLDLSSALPSSFVKLDEWQAYALGVTKENLGLGDDASKPQVFQSGSPFQYVYCFLRIIEDAMEQRAAAETLFDENTIRGMIATILDFVALAQGLDLPEPRIVITYPAIGVGATLAEVEIEMEDGTLRFDMLSFRSKDKRVFGFVHSWYPLNEQESVLRLGREIEKRITAFDR
;
A
#
# COMPACT_ATOMS: atom_id res chain seq x y z
N MET A 1 17.67 -0.41 -10.43
CA MET A 1 17.04 -0.92 -9.18
C MET A 1 16.74 -2.43 -9.21
N THR A 2 16.82 -3.10 -8.06
CA THR A 2 16.48 -4.51 -7.78
C THR A 2 15.71 -4.65 -6.45
N LEU A 3 15.18 -5.84 -6.13
CA LEU A 3 14.46 -6.07 -4.87
C LEU A 3 15.33 -5.91 -3.63
N LYS A 4 16.66 -6.01 -3.76
CA LYS A 4 17.60 -5.76 -2.66
C LYS A 4 17.64 -4.30 -2.23
N ASP A 5 17.23 -3.37 -3.11
CA ASP A 5 17.18 -1.94 -2.84
C ASP A 5 15.89 -1.55 -2.08
N ALA A 6 14.90 -2.44 -2.06
CA ALA A 6 13.57 -2.18 -1.48
C ALA A 6 13.61 -1.72 -0.02
N PRO A 7 14.41 -2.30 0.90
CA PRO A 7 14.46 -1.82 2.28
C PRO A 7 14.88 -0.35 2.41
N THR A 8 15.77 0.13 1.54
CA THR A 8 16.22 1.53 1.52
C THR A 8 15.18 2.44 0.88
N VAL A 9 14.59 2.02 -0.23
CA VAL A 9 13.55 2.79 -0.95
C VAL A 9 12.30 2.96 -0.09
N LEU A 10 11.85 1.87 0.54
CA LEU A 10 10.63 1.77 1.32
C LEU A 10 10.80 2.22 2.79
N ASP A 11 11.98 2.69 3.20
CA ASP A 11 12.17 3.18 4.58
C ASP A 11 11.50 4.54 4.81
N LEU A 12 10.23 4.52 5.20
CA LEU A 12 9.42 5.71 5.42
C LEU A 12 9.69 6.40 6.76
N SER A 13 10.64 5.92 7.58
CA SER A 13 10.88 6.43 8.93
C SER A 13 11.16 7.94 8.97
N SER A 14 11.78 8.50 7.92
CA SER A 14 12.04 9.94 7.81
C SER A 14 10.90 10.75 7.19
N ALA A 15 9.95 10.09 6.54
CA ALA A 15 8.79 10.71 5.89
C ALA A 15 7.54 10.71 6.79
N LEU A 16 7.49 9.76 7.73
CA LEU A 16 6.43 9.62 8.72
C LEU A 16 6.72 10.46 9.98
N PRO A 17 5.68 10.87 10.72
CA PRO A 17 5.86 11.43 12.06
C PRO A 17 6.60 10.46 12.99
N SER A 18 7.26 11.01 14.01
CA SER A 18 7.99 10.23 15.01
C SER A 18 7.10 9.32 15.87
N SER A 19 5.77 9.47 15.79
CA SER A 19 4.82 8.57 16.44
C SER A 19 4.68 7.23 15.72
N PHE A 20 5.20 7.10 14.48
CA PHE A 20 5.27 5.84 13.77
C PHE A 20 6.55 5.10 14.14
N VAL A 21 6.39 3.81 14.38
CA VAL A 21 7.47 2.86 14.61
C VAL A 21 7.49 1.88 13.46
N LYS A 22 8.67 1.67 12.87
CA LYS A 22 8.90 0.59 11.93
C LYS A 22 8.88 -0.74 12.68
N LEU A 23 8.00 -1.64 12.25
CA LEU A 23 7.89 -2.96 12.84
C LEU A 23 8.96 -3.89 12.27
N ASP A 24 9.45 -4.79 13.11
CA ASP A 24 10.33 -5.87 12.67
C ASP A 24 9.57 -6.99 11.93
N GLU A 25 10.30 -7.96 11.39
CA GLU A 25 9.69 -9.05 10.61
C GLU A 25 8.72 -9.91 11.44
N TRP A 26 9.00 -10.12 12.73
CA TRP A 26 8.13 -10.92 13.59
C TRP A 26 6.83 -10.17 13.92
N GLN A 27 6.93 -8.87 14.19
CA GLN A 27 5.77 -8.01 14.44
C GLN A 27 4.90 -7.90 13.19
N ALA A 28 5.50 -7.75 12.00
CA ALA A 28 4.77 -7.77 10.74
C ALA A 28 4.07 -9.12 10.49
N TYR A 29 4.76 -10.23 10.79
CA TYR A 29 4.18 -11.58 10.74
C TYR A 29 2.98 -11.74 11.69
N ALA A 30 3.10 -11.24 12.92
CA ALA A 30 2.02 -11.30 13.92
C ALA A 30 0.77 -10.51 13.49
N LEU A 31 0.95 -9.49 12.64
CA LEU A 31 -0.14 -8.73 12.02
C LEU A 31 -0.65 -9.37 10.71
N GLY A 32 -0.10 -10.51 10.31
CA GLY A 32 -0.44 -11.18 9.06
C GLY A 32 0.07 -10.47 7.81
N VAL A 33 0.98 -9.49 7.93
CA VAL A 33 1.52 -8.73 6.79
C VAL A 33 2.79 -9.41 6.29
N THR A 34 2.62 -10.50 5.54
CA THR A 34 3.71 -11.28 4.93
C THR A 34 3.53 -11.37 3.42
N LYS A 35 4.56 -11.83 2.69
CA LYS A 35 4.42 -12.06 1.24
C LYS A 35 3.33 -13.07 0.94
N GLU A 36 3.28 -14.15 1.71
CA GLU A 36 2.37 -15.27 1.52
C GLU A 36 0.93 -14.84 1.74
N ASN A 37 0.65 -14.14 2.85
CA ASN A 37 -0.70 -13.66 3.16
C ASN A 37 -1.19 -12.59 2.17
N LEU A 38 -0.25 -11.81 1.62
CA LEU A 38 -0.55 -10.82 0.59
C LEU A 38 -0.53 -11.40 -0.83
N GLY A 39 -0.30 -12.70 -1.01
CA GLY A 39 -0.24 -13.35 -2.32
C GLY A 39 0.89 -12.85 -3.23
N LEU A 40 1.99 -12.38 -2.65
CA LEU A 40 3.10 -11.74 -3.35
C LEU A 40 4.13 -12.77 -3.84
N GLY A 41 4.38 -12.78 -5.16
CA GLY A 41 5.36 -13.62 -5.83
C GLY A 41 6.82 -13.20 -5.61
N ASP A 42 7.75 -13.90 -6.26
CA ASP A 42 9.20 -13.64 -6.15
C ASP A 42 9.65 -12.30 -6.75
N ASP A 43 8.81 -11.73 -7.61
CA ASP A 43 8.96 -10.39 -8.18
C ASP A 43 8.65 -9.28 -7.17
N ALA A 44 8.16 -9.61 -5.97
CA ALA A 44 7.82 -8.66 -4.92
C ALA A 44 8.84 -8.65 -3.76
N SER A 45 9.08 -7.46 -3.21
CA SER A 45 9.85 -7.29 -1.99
C SER A 45 9.09 -7.81 -0.78
N LYS A 46 9.81 -8.08 0.32
CA LYS A 46 9.14 -8.19 1.62
C LYS A 46 8.42 -6.87 1.94
N PRO A 47 7.21 -6.90 2.52
CA PRO A 47 6.55 -5.70 2.96
C PRO A 47 7.34 -5.02 4.09
N GLN A 48 7.37 -3.69 4.09
CA GLN A 48 7.80 -2.88 5.22
C GLN A 48 6.54 -2.38 5.94
N VAL A 49 6.51 -2.48 7.26
CA VAL A 49 5.33 -2.13 8.07
C VAL A 49 5.70 -1.05 9.08
N PHE A 50 4.83 -0.06 9.20
CA PHE A 50 4.93 1.05 10.13
C PHE A 50 3.61 1.16 10.88
N GLN A 51 3.68 1.38 12.19
CA GLN A 51 2.50 1.53 13.03
C GLN A 51 2.65 2.75 13.92
N SER A 52 1.57 3.50 14.09
CA SER A 52 1.42 4.47 15.16
C SER A 52 0.25 4.09 16.07
N GLY A 53 0.41 4.33 17.37
CA GLY A 53 -0.66 4.19 18.36
C GLY A 53 -1.43 5.50 18.59
N SER A 54 -0.91 6.64 18.12
CA SER A 54 -1.54 7.95 18.16
C SER A 54 -0.92 8.85 17.06
N PRO A 55 -1.58 9.03 15.91
CA PRO A 55 -2.87 8.42 15.56
C PRO A 55 -2.79 6.90 15.46
N PHE A 56 -3.87 6.18 15.75
CA PHE A 56 -3.90 4.75 15.48
C PHE A 56 -3.90 4.51 13.98
N GLN A 57 -2.74 4.23 13.40
CA GLN A 57 -2.61 4.07 11.96
C GLN A 57 -1.57 3.01 11.64
N TYR A 58 -1.93 2.12 10.72
CA TYR A 58 -0.99 1.19 10.10
C TYR A 58 -0.69 1.64 8.69
N VAL A 59 0.57 1.52 8.29
CA VAL A 59 1.02 1.68 6.92
C VAL A 59 1.88 0.49 6.58
N TYR A 60 1.63 -0.14 5.45
CA TYR A 60 2.59 -1.07 4.88
C TYR A 60 2.83 -0.77 3.42
N CYS A 61 4.04 -1.07 2.96
CA CYS A 61 4.44 -0.84 1.59
C CYS A 61 5.34 -1.96 1.06
N PHE A 62 5.28 -2.19 -0.24
CA PHE A 62 6.12 -3.15 -0.93
C PHE A 62 6.37 -2.68 -2.37
N LEU A 63 7.42 -3.23 -2.98
CA LEU A 63 7.73 -3.04 -4.39
C LEU A 63 7.51 -4.34 -5.14
N ARG A 64 7.11 -4.22 -6.41
CA ARG A 64 7.24 -5.28 -7.41
C ARG A 64 8.18 -4.82 -8.52
N ILE A 65 9.02 -5.72 -9.00
CA ILE A 65 9.90 -5.51 -10.15
C ILE A 65 9.57 -6.57 -11.18
N ILE A 66 8.94 -6.14 -12.27
CA ILE A 66 8.46 -7.01 -13.34
C ILE A 66 9.36 -6.84 -14.54
N GLU A 67 10.18 -7.85 -14.86
CA GLU A 67 11.14 -7.79 -15.97
C GLU A 67 10.49 -8.06 -17.34
N ASP A 68 9.44 -8.88 -17.38
CA ASP A 68 8.76 -9.21 -18.64
C ASP A 68 7.86 -8.07 -19.14
N ALA A 69 8.03 -7.69 -20.40
CA ALA A 69 7.33 -6.55 -20.99
C ALA A 69 5.81 -6.78 -21.14
N MET A 70 5.37 -8.02 -21.33
CA MET A 70 3.94 -8.35 -21.41
C MET A 70 3.31 -8.27 -20.03
N GLU A 71 3.98 -8.79 -19.00
CA GLU A 71 3.55 -8.66 -17.61
C GLU A 71 3.54 -7.20 -17.14
N GLN A 72 4.55 -6.39 -17.51
CA GLN A 72 4.55 -4.95 -17.22
C GLN A 72 3.32 -4.25 -17.80
N ARG A 73 2.93 -4.63 -19.02
CA ARG A 73 1.75 -4.08 -19.67
C ARG A 73 0.47 -4.52 -18.98
N ALA A 74 0.34 -5.81 -18.65
CA ALA A 74 -0.82 -6.33 -17.95
C ALA A 74 -0.97 -5.68 -16.56
N ALA A 75 0.12 -5.62 -15.79
CA ALA A 75 0.15 -4.95 -14.48
C ALA A 75 -0.20 -3.46 -14.59
N ALA A 76 0.21 -2.80 -15.66
CA ALA A 76 -0.18 -1.42 -15.91
C ALA A 76 -1.66 -1.27 -16.23
N GLU A 77 -2.26 -2.17 -16.99
CA GLU A 77 -3.69 -2.11 -17.32
C GLU A 77 -4.55 -2.36 -16.07
N THR A 78 -4.14 -3.27 -15.20
CA THR A 78 -4.87 -3.60 -13.96
C THR A 78 -4.77 -2.54 -12.88
N LEU A 79 -3.62 -1.86 -12.75
CA LEU A 79 -3.37 -0.88 -11.68
C LEU A 79 -4.18 0.42 -11.79
N PHE A 80 -4.81 0.66 -12.95
CA PHE A 80 -5.73 1.78 -13.17
C PHE A 80 -7.17 1.33 -13.45
N ASP A 81 -7.44 0.02 -13.52
CA ASP A 81 -8.78 -0.49 -13.73
C ASP A 81 -9.55 -0.44 -12.40
N GLU A 82 -10.58 0.41 -12.35
CA GLU A 82 -11.37 0.61 -11.13
C GLU A 82 -12.04 -0.67 -10.63
N ASN A 83 -12.49 -1.55 -11.54
CA ASN A 83 -13.14 -2.80 -11.15
C ASN A 83 -12.14 -3.74 -10.45
N THR A 84 -10.93 -3.85 -11.00
CA THR A 84 -9.84 -4.60 -10.39
C THR A 84 -9.46 -4.02 -9.04
N ILE A 85 -9.32 -2.70 -8.94
CA ILE A 85 -9.05 -2.00 -7.67
C ILE A 85 -10.13 -2.30 -6.63
N ARG A 86 -11.41 -2.20 -7.01
CA ARG A 86 -12.55 -2.51 -6.13
C ARG A 86 -12.52 -3.97 -5.67
N GLY A 87 -12.22 -4.91 -6.58
CA GLY A 87 -12.09 -6.33 -6.25
C GLY A 87 -10.93 -6.63 -5.30
N MET A 88 -9.79 -5.95 -5.48
CA MET A 88 -8.64 -6.05 -4.58
C MET A 88 -8.97 -5.53 -3.18
N ILE A 89 -9.62 -4.35 -3.12
CA ILE A 89 -10.09 -3.77 -1.85
C ILE A 89 -11.03 -4.74 -1.16
N ALA A 90 -12.06 -5.24 -1.83
CA ALA A 90 -13.03 -6.17 -1.25
C ALA A 90 -12.34 -7.42 -0.68
N THR A 91 -11.44 -8.03 -1.44
CA THR A 91 -10.65 -9.20 -0.99
C THR A 91 -9.84 -8.89 0.27
N ILE A 92 -9.22 -7.71 0.35
CA ILE A 92 -8.45 -7.26 1.51
C ILE A 92 -9.38 -7.05 2.71
N LEU A 93 -10.54 -6.43 2.52
CA LEU A 93 -11.52 -6.22 3.59
C LEU A 93 -12.05 -7.54 4.14
N ASP A 94 -12.37 -8.50 3.26
CA ASP A 94 -12.84 -9.84 3.66
C ASP A 94 -11.81 -10.57 4.52
N PHE A 95 -10.52 -10.47 4.15
CA PHE A 95 -9.44 -11.06 4.94
C PHE A 95 -9.35 -10.44 6.34
N VAL A 96 -9.46 -9.12 6.44
CA VAL A 96 -9.43 -8.40 7.72
C VAL A 96 -10.67 -8.73 8.57
N ALA A 97 -11.85 -8.74 7.95
CA ALA A 97 -13.11 -9.13 8.58
C ALA A 97 -12.99 -10.53 9.20
N LEU A 98 -12.51 -11.50 8.41
CA LEU A 98 -12.31 -12.88 8.86
C LEU A 98 -11.28 -12.98 9.99
N ALA A 99 -10.14 -12.29 9.89
CA ALA A 99 -9.08 -12.33 10.89
C ALA A 99 -9.51 -11.73 12.24
N GLN A 100 -10.38 -10.72 12.21
CA GLN A 100 -10.88 -10.03 13.41
C GLN A 100 -12.23 -10.58 13.90
N GLY A 101 -12.86 -11.49 13.16
CA GLY A 101 -14.20 -11.99 13.47
C GLY A 101 -15.27 -10.91 13.35
N LEU A 102 -15.06 -9.92 12.47
CA LEU A 102 -15.96 -8.81 12.21
C LEU A 102 -16.82 -9.11 10.98
N ASP A 103 -18.04 -8.59 10.96
CA ASP A 103 -18.85 -8.49 9.76
C ASP A 103 -18.74 -7.04 9.26
N LEU A 104 -18.03 -6.83 8.15
CA LEU A 104 -17.82 -5.49 7.61
C LEU A 104 -18.97 -5.14 6.66
N PRO A 105 -19.63 -3.99 6.84
CA PRO A 105 -20.65 -3.53 5.92
C PRO A 105 -20.05 -3.17 4.56
N GLU A 106 -20.92 -3.01 3.56
CA GLU A 106 -20.48 -2.64 2.21
C GLU A 106 -19.73 -1.29 2.24
N PRO A 107 -18.47 -1.24 1.79
CA PRO A 107 -17.65 -0.05 1.90
C PRO A 107 -17.98 0.98 0.82
N ARG A 108 -17.87 2.26 1.16
CA ARG A 108 -17.84 3.32 0.17
C ARG A 108 -16.42 3.45 -0.38
N ILE A 109 -16.24 3.11 -1.65
CA ILE A 109 -14.94 3.21 -2.35
C ILE A 109 -14.93 4.43 -3.27
N VAL A 110 -14.00 5.34 -3.02
CA VAL A 110 -13.71 6.53 -3.83
C VAL A 110 -12.32 6.38 -4.45
N ILE A 111 -12.23 6.45 -5.77
CA ILE A 111 -10.94 6.36 -6.48
C ILE A 111 -10.58 7.74 -7.02
N THR A 112 -9.34 8.14 -6.80
CA THR A 112 -8.75 9.38 -7.31
C THR A 112 -7.44 9.10 -8.03
N TYR A 113 -7.08 9.99 -8.95
CA TYR A 113 -5.90 9.85 -9.80
C TYR A 113 -4.95 11.02 -9.56
N PRO A 114 -4.23 11.03 -8.42
CA PRO A 114 -3.42 12.18 -8.06
C PRO A 114 -2.17 12.30 -8.95
N ALA A 115 -1.80 13.54 -9.30
CA ALA A 115 -0.60 13.83 -10.08
C ALA A 115 0.66 13.80 -9.19
N ILE A 116 1.10 12.61 -8.81
CA ILE A 116 2.29 12.38 -7.98
C ILE A 116 3.37 11.53 -8.67
N GLY A 117 3.26 11.37 -9.99
CA GLY A 117 4.16 10.58 -10.82
C GLY A 117 3.46 10.09 -12.09
N VAL A 118 4.21 9.46 -13.00
CA VAL A 118 3.62 8.85 -14.21
C VAL A 118 2.90 7.56 -13.81
N GLY A 119 1.56 7.57 -13.85
CA GLY A 119 0.75 6.40 -13.55
C GLY A 119 0.71 6.12 -12.05
N ALA A 120 0.04 6.99 -11.30
CA ALA A 120 -0.32 6.76 -9.91
C ALA A 120 -1.85 6.73 -9.76
N THR A 121 -2.32 5.86 -8.86
CA THR A 121 -3.74 5.74 -8.47
C THR A 121 -3.82 5.75 -6.95
N LEU A 122 -4.76 6.51 -6.41
CA LEU A 122 -5.12 6.47 -4.99
C LEU A 122 -6.57 6.02 -4.88
N ALA A 123 -6.81 4.88 -4.27
CA ALA A 123 -8.14 4.49 -3.83
C ALA A 123 -8.28 4.76 -2.34
N GLU A 124 -9.32 5.50 -1.97
CA GLU A 124 -9.72 5.75 -0.59
C GLU A 124 -11.01 4.98 -0.32
N VAL A 125 -11.08 4.32 0.81
CA VAL A 125 -12.19 3.46 1.20
C VAL A 125 -12.66 3.88 2.57
N GLU A 126 -13.95 4.09 2.71
CA GLU A 126 -14.61 4.37 3.98
C GLU A 126 -15.54 3.21 4.30
N ILE A 127 -15.40 2.68 5.51
CA ILE A 127 -16.20 1.58 6.04
C ILE A 127 -16.91 2.11 7.28
N GLU A 128 -18.22 2.28 7.17
CA GLU A 128 -19.07 2.76 8.27
C GLU A 128 -19.54 1.58 9.13
N MET A 129 -19.00 1.43 10.33
CA MET A 129 -19.38 0.41 11.32
C MET A 129 -20.29 1.03 12.38
N GLU A 130 -20.95 0.20 13.20
CA GLU A 130 -21.81 0.70 14.30
C GLU A 130 -21.04 1.59 15.30
N ASP A 131 -19.75 1.32 15.50
CA ASP A 131 -18.88 1.97 16.50
C ASP A 131 -17.94 3.03 15.91
N GLY A 132 -17.99 3.30 14.60
CA GLY A 132 -17.22 4.35 13.96
C GLY A 132 -16.92 4.11 12.48
N THR A 133 -16.07 4.96 11.91
CA THR A 133 -15.65 4.86 10.51
C THR A 133 -14.18 4.45 10.43
N LEU A 134 -13.93 3.32 9.77
CA LEU A 134 -12.59 2.88 9.40
C LEU A 134 -12.28 3.38 7.99
N ARG A 135 -11.06 3.88 7.78
CA ARG A 135 -10.56 4.24 6.47
C ARG A 135 -9.43 3.31 6.03
N PHE A 136 -9.42 3.02 4.74
CA PHE A 136 -8.36 2.31 4.06
C PHE A 136 -7.93 3.07 2.82
N ASP A 137 -6.64 3.39 2.73
CA ASP A 137 -6.06 4.01 1.55
C ASP A 137 -5.13 3.03 0.83
N MET A 138 -5.29 2.91 -0.47
CA MET A 138 -4.39 2.18 -1.36
C MET A 138 -3.80 3.13 -2.39
N LEU A 139 -2.51 3.39 -2.27
CA LEU A 139 -1.74 4.13 -3.26
C LEU A 139 -0.85 3.19 -4.06
N SER A 140 -1.01 3.20 -5.36
CA SER A 140 -0.21 2.43 -6.30
C SER A 140 0.43 3.35 -7.32
N PHE A 141 1.68 3.10 -7.70
CA PHE A 141 2.35 3.88 -8.74
C PHE A 141 3.39 3.05 -9.50
N ARG A 142 3.77 3.53 -10.67
CA ARG A 142 4.72 2.87 -11.57
C ARG A 142 5.90 3.78 -11.92
N SER A 143 7.10 3.24 -12.02
CA SER A 143 8.28 3.95 -12.54
C SER A 143 8.14 4.33 -14.01
N LYS A 144 9.00 5.24 -14.48
CA LYS A 144 8.99 5.69 -15.88
C LYS A 144 9.35 4.59 -16.87
N ASP A 145 10.27 3.71 -16.50
CA ASP A 145 10.67 2.54 -17.29
C ASP A 145 9.62 1.41 -17.27
N LYS A 146 8.52 1.59 -16.51
CA LYS A 146 7.39 0.67 -16.35
C LYS A 146 7.72 -0.66 -15.68
N ARG A 147 8.93 -0.80 -15.14
CA ARG A 147 9.44 -2.04 -14.55
C ARG A 147 9.13 -2.16 -13.07
N VAL A 148 9.07 -1.03 -12.38
CA VAL A 148 8.91 -0.97 -10.93
C VAL A 148 7.51 -0.49 -10.59
N PHE A 149 6.87 -1.21 -9.69
CA PHE A 149 5.56 -0.88 -9.15
C PHE A 149 5.67 -0.74 -7.64
N GLY A 150 5.22 0.39 -7.11
CA GLY A 150 5.20 0.66 -5.68
C GLY A 150 3.77 0.67 -5.14
N PHE A 151 3.59 0.05 -3.98
CA PHE A 151 2.32 -0.06 -3.30
C PHE A 151 2.47 0.45 -1.87
N VAL A 152 1.56 1.33 -1.45
CA VAL A 152 1.47 1.86 -0.08
C VAL A 152 0.03 1.74 0.36
N HIS A 153 -0.21 0.94 1.38
CA HIS A 153 -1.53 0.72 1.95
C HIS A 153 -1.56 1.30 3.37
N SER A 154 -2.67 1.91 3.76
CA SER A 154 -2.84 2.42 5.11
C SER A 154 -4.23 2.20 5.67
N TRP A 155 -4.30 2.00 6.98
CA TRP A 155 -5.52 1.76 7.74
C TRP A 155 -5.54 2.67 8.96
N TYR A 156 -6.66 3.35 9.20
CA TYR A 156 -6.81 4.27 10.34
C TYR A 156 -8.28 4.62 10.60
N PRO A 157 -8.67 4.99 11.82
CA PRO A 157 -9.97 5.58 12.10
C PRO A 157 -10.02 7.02 11.57
N LEU A 158 -11.17 7.46 11.06
CA LEU A 158 -11.37 8.70 10.27
C LEU A 158 -10.73 10.00 10.84
N ASN A 159 -10.56 10.11 12.15
CA ASN A 159 -10.30 11.40 12.81
C ASN A 159 -8.82 11.71 13.04
N GLU A 160 -7.92 10.83 12.64
CA GLU A 160 -6.52 10.86 13.06
C GLU A 160 -5.67 10.16 11.98
N GLN A 161 -5.12 10.91 11.02
CA GLN A 161 -4.42 10.32 9.88
C GLN A 161 -3.23 11.13 9.35
N GLU A 162 -2.22 10.40 8.91
CA GLU A 162 -1.22 10.85 7.95
C GLU A 162 -1.65 10.43 6.54
N SER A 163 -1.57 11.37 5.59
CA SER A 163 -1.92 11.09 4.20
C SER A 163 -0.89 10.19 3.53
N VAL A 164 -1.34 9.05 2.96
CA VAL A 164 -0.47 8.17 2.16
C VAL A 164 0.07 8.83 0.89
N LEU A 165 -0.58 9.89 0.42
CA LEU A 165 -0.15 10.62 -0.77
C LEU A 165 1.25 11.22 -0.58
N ARG A 166 1.52 11.75 0.61
CA ARG A 166 2.84 12.28 0.96
C ARG A 166 3.90 11.18 0.94
N LEU A 167 3.56 10.00 1.46
CA LEU A 167 4.44 8.84 1.52
C LEU A 167 4.80 8.36 0.12
N GLY A 168 3.81 8.22 -0.78
CA GLY A 168 4.06 7.81 -2.16
C GLY A 168 5.00 8.73 -2.92
N ARG A 169 4.88 10.06 -2.74
CA ARG A 169 5.81 11.03 -3.34
C ARG A 169 7.25 10.81 -2.89
N GLU A 170 7.47 10.45 -1.62
CA GLU A 170 8.81 10.18 -1.11
C GLU A 170 9.39 8.88 -1.68
N ILE A 171 8.57 7.84 -1.86
CA ILE A 171 9.01 6.59 -2.49
C ILE A 171 9.32 6.82 -3.99
N GLU A 172 8.46 7.57 -4.71
CA GLU A 172 8.67 7.91 -6.12
C GLU A 172 10.01 8.64 -6.36
N LYS A 173 10.32 9.63 -5.51
CA LYS A 173 11.61 10.35 -5.54
C LYS A 173 12.79 9.41 -5.39
N ARG A 174 12.71 8.46 -4.45
CA ARG A 174 13.78 7.51 -4.17
C ARG A 174 13.97 6.54 -5.32
N ILE A 175 12.89 5.94 -5.83
CA ILE A 175 12.95 5.08 -7.02
C ILE A 175 13.61 5.81 -8.19
N THR A 176 13.16 7.03 -8.47
CA THR A 176 13.74 7.85 -9.55
C THR A 176 15.23 8.13 -9.34
N ALA A 177 15.72 8.16 -8.10
CA ALA A 177 17.14 8.31 -7.82
C ALA A 177 17.96 7.03 -8.09
N PHE A 178 17.35 5.84 -8.00
CA PHE A 178 17.97 4.55 -8.32
C PHE A 178 17.89 4.16 -9.81
N ASP A 179 17.12 4.91 -10.60
CA ASP A 179 16.96 4.73 -12.05
C ASP A 179 17.86 5.67 -12.88
N ARG A 180 18.71 6.48 -12.24
CA ARG A 180 19.74 7.33 -12.86
C ARG A 180 21.11 6.67 -12.84
#